data_AF-A0A950ABX9-F1
#
_entry.id   AF-A0A950ABX9-F1
#
_cell.length_a   1.000
_cell.length_b   1.000
_cell.length_c   1.000
_cell.angle_alpha   90.00
_cell.angle_beta   90.00
_cell.angle_gamma   90.00
#
_symmetry.space_group_name_H-M   'P 1'
#
loop_
_entity.id
_entity.type
_entity.pdbx_description
1 polymer ?
#
loop_
_entity_poly.entity_id
_entity_poly.type
_entity_poly.pdbx_seq_one_letter_code
_entity_poly.pdbx_strand_id
1 'polypeptide(L)'
;KQFKYLYEGLGTPETWPAQYDISRVDNPDPKVYSLKGVPKSAGGIKYVLLDVASDNLAPIDAHWFYANGGTVAIQYRNAMVQGQYMLPASETIDMSFPEYKVHATGTFGDYSINQPIPNAIWQVSPQPLPT
;
A
#
# COMPACT_ATOMS: atom_id res chain seq x y z
N LYS A 1 1.85 -4.52 17.31
CA LYS A 1 2.96 -3.57 17.03
C LYS A 1 3.62 -3.82 15.67
N GLN A 2 3.95 -5.06 15.27
CA GLN A 2 4.53 -5.35 13.94
C GLN A 2 3.67 -4.94 12.73
N PHE A 3 2.34 -5.09 12.81
CA PHE A 3 1.45 -4.79 11.67
C PHE A 3 1.38 -3.30 11.29
N LYS A 4 1.56 -2.40 12.28
CA LYS A 4 1.57 -0.94 12.06
C LYS A 4 2.79 -0.50 11.24
N TYR A 5 3.95 -1.07 11.53
CA TYR A 5 5.19 -0.81 10.77
C TYR A 5 5.15 -1.38 9.35
N LEU A 6 4.31 -2.39 9.11
CA LEU A 6 4.07 -2.91 7.78
C LEU A 6 3.39 -1.83 6.94
N TYR A 7 2.22 -1.31 7.35
CA TYR A 7 1.53 -0.23 6.62
C TYR A 7 2.37 1.05 6.48
N GLU A 8 3.06 1.47 7.55
CA GLU A 8 3.92 2.67 7.51
C GLU A 8 5.14 2.48 6.57
N GLY A 9 5.61 1.24 6.39
CA GLY A 9 6.73 0.91 5.52
C GLY A 9 6.38 0.71 4.04
N LEU A 10 5.11 0.42 3.71
CA LEU A 10 4.67 0.25 2.31
C LEU A 10 4.60 1.59 1.56
N GLY A 11 4.43 2.71 2.28
CA GLY A 11 4.25 4.03 1.69
C GLY A 11 2.90 4.20 0.98
N THR A 12 2.61 5.40 0.49
CA THR A 12 1.49 5.66 -0.40
C THR A 12 1.99 5.72 -1.85
N PRO A 13 1.13 5.54 -2.87
CA PRO A 13 1.56 5.68 -4.27
C PRO A 13 2.32 6.99 -4.56
N GLU A 14 2.00 8.08 -3.86
CA GLU A 14 2.70 9.36 -3.95
C GLU A 14 4.14 9.30 -3.42
N THR A 15 4.41 8.49 -2.38
CA THR A 15 5.77 8.34 -1.82
C THR A 15 6.60 7.30 -2.58
N TRP A 16 5.98 6.47 -3.41
CA TRP A 16 6.67 5.39 -4.10
C TRP A 16 7.79 5.83 -5.05
N PRO A 17 7.65 6.91 -5.85
CA PRO A 17 8.76 7.38 -6.69
C PRO A 17 10.03 7.74 -5.91
N ALA A 18 9.90 8.13 -4.64
CA ALA A 18 11.04 8.40 -3.77
C ALA A 18 11.67 7.11 -3.20
N GLN A 19 10.88 6.04 -3.07
CA GLN A 19 11.29 4.78 -2.43
C GLN A 19 11.74 3.70 -3.43
N TYR A 20 11.21 3.72 -4.66
CA TYR A 20 11.41 2.69 -5.67
C TYR A 20 11.84 3.29 -7.01
N ASP A 21 12.67 2.55 -7.74
CA ASP A 21 12.82 2.68 -9.19
C ASP A 21 11.65 1.95 -9.85
N ILE A 22 10.77 2.71 -10.50
CA ILE A 22 9.52 2.20 -11.05
C ILE A 22 9.66 2.01 -12.56
N SER A 23 9.30 0.81 -13.03
CA SER A 23 9.24 0.47 -14.45
C SER A 23 7.90 -0.18 -14.77
N ARG A 24 7.37 0.07 -15.97
CA ARG A 24 6.24 -0.69 -16.49
C ARG A 24 6.66 -2.14 -16.75
N VAL A 25 5.75 -3.08 -16.48
CA VAL A 25 5.88 -4.47 -16.91
C VAL A 25 4.70 -4.85 -17.80
N ASP A 26 4.91 -5.80 -18.69
CA ASP A 26 3.85 -6.28 -19.58
C ASP A 26 2.82 -7.07 -18.77
N ASN A 27 1.54 -6.75 -19.00
CA ASN A 27 0.41 -7.51 -18.49
C ASN A 27 -0.40 -8.04 -19.70
N PRO A 28 -0.76 -9.32 -19.73
CA PRO A 28 -1.60 -9.88 -20.79
C PRO A 28 -3.03 -9.32 -20.78
N ASP A 29 -3.52 -8.80 -19.65
CA ASP A 29 -4.81 -8.13 -19.56
C ASP A 29 -4.69 -6.65 -19.97
N PRO A 30 -5.29 -6.22 -21.09
CA PRO A 30 -5.24 -4.82 -21.52
C PRO A 30 -6.01 -3.86 -20.60
N LYS A 31 -6.83 -4.36 -19.68
CA LYS A 31 -7.53 -3.56 -18.67
C LYS A 31 -6.67 -3.28 -17.44
N VAL A 32 -5.49 -3.87 -17.37
CA VAL A 32 -4.58 -3.72 -16.25
C VAL A 32 -3.28 -3.07 -16.72
N TYR A 33 -2.86 -2.05 -15.97
CA TYR A 33 -1.56 -1.44 -16.13
C TYR A 33 -0.66 -1.87 -14.96
N SER A 34 0.39 -2.63 -15.27
CA SER A 34 1.29 -3.19 -14.27
C SER A 34 2.59 -2.42 -14.14
N LEU A 35 2.94 -2.17 -12.89
CA LEU A 35 4.15 -1.47 -12.48
C LEU A 35 5.00 -2.40 -11.61
N LYS A 36 6.31 -2.34 -11.81
CA LYS A 36 7.29 -2.96 -10.93
C LYS A 36 8.13 -1.88 -10.25
N GLY A 37 8.13 -1.89 -8.93
CA GLY A 37 9.02 -1.06 -8.11
C GLY A 37 10.18 -1.87 -7.56
N VAL A 38 11.42 -1.44 -7.77
CA VAL A 38 12.61 -1.99 -7.10
C VAL A 38 13.09 -0.98 -6.06
N PRO A 39 13.26 -1.35 -4.77
CA PRO A 39 13.67 -0.40 -3.76
C PRO A 39 15.00 0.28 -4.09
N LYS A 40 15.07 1.60 -3.92
CA LYS A 40 16.30 2.39 -4.10
C LYS A 40 17.29 2.19 -2.94
N SER A 41 16.77 1.86 -1.76
CA SER A 41 17.57 1.60 -0.56
C SER A 41 17.60 0.10 -0.24
N ALA A 42 18.70 -0.34 0.37
CA ALA A 42 18.84 -1.70 0.85
C ALA A 42 17.79 -1.99 1.93
N GLY A 43 17.08 -3.11 1.79
CA GLY A 43 16.03 -3.53 2.71
C GLY A 43 15.62 -4.98 2.47
N GLY A 44 14.58 -5.43 3.16
CA GLY A 44 14.07 -6.80 3.03
C GLY A 44 13.28 -7.06 1.76
N ILE A 45 12.81 -6.02 1.06
CA ILE A 45 12.01 -6.13 -0.16
C ILE A 45 12.94 -6.26 -1.37
N LYS A 46 12.66 -7.22 -2.25
CA LYS A 46 13.35 -7.42 -3.53
C LYS A 46 12.69 -6.60 -4.63
N TYR A 47 11.36 -6.65 -4.72
CA TYR A 47 10.56 -5.80 -5.61
C TYR A 47 9.09 -5.82 -5.19
N VAL A 48 8.34 -4.87 -5.74
CA VAL A 48 6.90 -4.74 -5.63
C VAL A 48 6.29 -4.82 -7.02
N LEU A 49 5.16 -5.49 -7.17
CA LEU A 49 4.30 -5.37 -8.34
C LEU A 49 3.02 -4.64 -7.91
N LEU A 50 2.57 -3.68 -8.72
CA LEU A 50 1.32 -2.97 -8.53
C LEU A 50 0.55 -3.00 -9.83
N ASP A 51 -0.66 -3.49 -9.75
CA ASP A 51 -1.61 -3.51 -10.86
C ASP A 51 -2.66 -2.44 -10.60
N VAL A 52 -2.88 -1.58 -11.59
CA VAL A 52 -3.92 -0.55 -11.57
C VAL A 52 -4.87 -0.72 -12.75
N ALA A 53 -6.12 -0.32 -12.58
CA ALA A 53 -7.10 -0.32 -13.65
C ALA A 53 -6.72 0.70 -14.73
N SER A 54 -6.74 0.33 -16.01
CA SER A 54 -6.26 1.22 -17.08
C SER A 54 -7.20 2.39 -17.40
N ASP A 55 -8.46 2.34 -16.96
CA ASP A 55 -9.48 3.36 -17.19
C ASP A 55 -9.48 4.48 -16.14
N ASN A 56 -9.18 4.16 -14.88
CA ASN A 56 -9.27 5.09 -13.75
C ASN A 56 -8.02 5.11 -12.85
N LEU A 57 -7.02 4.28 -13.15
CA LEU A 57 -5.75 4.16 -12.43
C LEU A 57 -5.88 3.76 -10.95
N ALA A 58 -7.03 3.26 -10.52
CA ALA A 58 -7.20 2.77 -9.16
C ALA A 58 -6.43 1.46 -8.94
N PRO A 59 -5.83 1.25 -7.76
CA PRO A 59 -5.09 0.04 -7.44
C PRO A 59 -6.03 -1.17 -7.41
N ILE A 60 -5.64 -2.27 -8.05
CA ILE A 60 -6.38 -3.54 -8.06
C ILE A 60 -5.66 -4.53 -7.16
N ASP A 61 -4.35 -4.69 -7.38
CA ASP A 61 -3.51 -5.65 -6.67
C ASP A 61 -2.14 -5.04 -6.37
N ALA A 62 -1.58 -5.39 -5.21
CA ALA A 62 -0.20 -5.06 -4.88
C ALA A 62 0.50 -6.26 -4.25
N HIS A 63 1.69 -6.59 -4.75
CA HIS A 63 2.48 -7.73 -4.33
C HIS A 63 3.89 -7.33 -3.94
N TRP A 64 4.28 -7.60 -2.70
CA TRP A 64 5.65 -7.46 -2.23
C TRP A 64 6.34 -8.81 -2.22
N PHE A 65 7.55 -8.84 -2.74
CA PHE A 65 8.42 -10.00 -2.75
C PHE A 65 9.66 -9.68 -1.92
N TYR A 66 9.90 -10.44 -0.87
CA TYR A 66 11.01 -10.24 0.05
C TYR A 66 12.20 -11.13 -0.30
N ALA A 67 13.41 -10.67 0.02
CA ALA A 67 14.66 -11.39 -0.25
C ALA A 67 14.74 -12.74 0.49
N ASN A 68 14.05 -12.88 1.62
CA ASN A 68 13.95 -14.11 2.39
C ASN A 68 12.89 -15.11 1.84
N GLY A 69 12.32 -14.84 0.66
CA GLY A 69 11.26 -15.64 0.05
C GLY A 69 9.85 -15.34 0.58
N GLY A 70 9.71 -14.39 1.50
CA GLY A 70 8.41 -13.93 1.98
C GLY A 70 7.63 -13.16 0.91
N THR A 71 6.31 -13.21 0.99
CA THR A 71 5.41 -12.47 0.11
C THR A 71 4.28 -11.80 0.89
N VAL A 72 3.83 -10.66 0.38
CA VAL A 72 2.58 -10.02 0.78
C VAL A 72 1.79 -9.75 -0.49
N ALA A 73 0.53 -10.14 -0.54
CA ALA A 73 -0.41 -9.83 -1.61
C ALA A 73 -1.57 -9.06 -1.00
N ILE A 74 -1.95 -7.95 -1.64
CA ILE A 74 -3.10 -7.15 -1.26
C ILE A 74 -4.01 -7.00 -2.47
N GLN A 75 -5.27 -7.37 -2.30
CA GLN A 75 -6.34 -7.18 -3.27
C GLN A 75 -7.22 -6.04 -2.81
N TYR A 76 -7.47 -5.07 -3.68
CA TYR A 76 -8.33 -3.93 -3.41
C TYR A 76 -9.65 -4.07 -4.16
N ARG A 77 -10.76 -3.75 -3.50
CA ARG A 77 -12.03 -3.47 -4.16
C ARG A 77 -12.34 -2.00 -3.99
N ASN A 78 -12.33 -1.27 -5.08
CA ASN A 78 -12.59 0.17 -5.05
C ASN A 78 -14.07 0.49 -5.25
N ALA A 79 -14.48 1.64 -4.73
CA ALA A 79 -15.77 2.25 -4.97
C ALA A 79 -15.61 3.73 -5.29
N MET A 80 -16.58 4.26 -6.06
CA MET A 80 -16.65 5.69 -6.32
C MET A 80 -17.15 6.41 -5.06
N VAL A 81 -16.32 7.30 -4.54
CA VAL A 81 -16.59 8.13 -3.36
C VAL A 81 -16.85 9.56 -3.82
N GLN A 82 -17.97 10.14 -3.35
CA GLN A 82 -18.41 11.50 -3.68
C GLN A 82 -18.50 11.77 -5.21
N GLY A 83 -18.70 10.72 -6.02
CA GLY A 83 -18.76 10.84 -7.48
C GLY A 83 -17.45 11.25 -8.17
N GLN A 84 -16.34 11.31 -7.43
CA GLN A 84 -15.08 11.89 -7.92
C GLN A 84 -13.85 11.00 -7.65
N TYR A 85 -13.81 10.29 -6.53
CA TYR A 85 -12.60 9.57 -6.10
C TYR A 85 -12.82 8.07 -6.12
N MET A 86 -11.97 7.33 -6.84
CA MET A 86 -11.98 5.86 -6.79
C MET A 86 -11.08 5.41 -5.64
N LEU A 87 -11.69 4.96 -4.54
CA LEU A 87 -10.98 4.62 -3.30
C LEU A 87 -11.30 3.19 -2.84
N PRO A 88 -10.40 2.51 -2.11
CA PRO A 88 -10.67 1.17 -1.59
C PRO A 88 -11.89 1.15 -0.67
N ALA A 89 -12.91 0.36 -0.98
CA ALA A 89 -14.01 0.05 -0.07
C ALA A 89 -13.69 -1.18 0.80
N SER A 90 -12.86 -2.09 0.28
CA SER A 90 -12.33 -3.22 1.04
C SER A 90 -10.98 -3.66 0.51
N GLU A 91 -10.26 -4.40 1.33
CA GLU A 91 -9.03 -5.08 0.95
C GLU A 91 -8.95 -6.49 1.55
N THR A 92 -8.23 -7.37 0.87
CA THR A 92 -7.82 -8.68 1.38
C THR A 92 -6.29 -8.72 1.34
N ILE A 93 -5.68 -9.15 2.43
CA ILE A 93 -4.23 -9.21 2.60
C ILE A 93 -3.84 -10.64 2.93
N ASP A 94 -2.99 -11.22 2.09
CA ASP A 94 -2.37 -12.52 2.31
C ASP A 94 -0.86 -12.34 2.46
N MET A 95 -0.34 -12.78 3.60
CA MET A 95 1.10 -12.77 3.89
C MET A 95 1.60 -14.18 4.06
N SER A 96 2.71 -14.50 3.39
CA SER A 96 3.38 -15.79 3.52
C SER A 96 4.87 -15.53 3.74
N PHE A 97 5.32 -15.68 4.97
CA PHE A 97 6.73 -15.62 5.34
C PHE A 97 7.21 -17.00 5.79
N PRO A 98 8.54 -17.25 5.82
CA PRO A 98 9.08 -18.56 6.24
C PRO A 98 8.57 -19.04 7.60
N GLU A 99 8.34 -18.12 8.53
CA GLU A 99 7.97 -18.44 9.92
C GLU A 99 6.47 -18.32 10.20
N TYR A 100 5.70 -17.63 9.35
CA TYR A 100 4.29 -17.36 9.62
C TYR A 100 3.48 -17.06 8.36
N LYS A 101 2.18 -17.27 8.47
CA LYS A 101 1.19 -16.89 7.46
C LYS A 101 0.11 -16.05 8.11
N VAL A 102 -0.35 -15.02 7.39
CA VAL A 102 -1.45 -14.16 7.83
C VAL A 102 -2.45 -14.05 6.68
N HIS A 103 -3.72 -14.13 7.03
CA HIS A 103 -4.82 -13.68 6.19
C HIS A 103 -5.57 -12.60 6.96
N ALA A 104 -5.81 -11.46 6.32
CA ALA A 104 -6.57 -10.37 6.88
C ALA A 104 -7.52 -9.79 5.84
N THR A 105 -8.66 -9.29 6.29
CA THR A 105 -9.58 -8.52 5.47
C THR A 105 -9.86 -7.19 6.15
N GLY A 106 -9.95 -6.14 5.34
CA GLY A 106 -10.25 -4.79 5.76
C GLY A 106 -11.48 -4.27 5.01
N THR A 107 -12.35 -3.57 5.72
CA THR A 107 -13.45 -2.80 5.11
C THR A 107 -13.30 -1.36 5.54
N PHE A 108 -13.32 -0.45 4.58
CA PHE A 108 -13.24 0.98 4.84
C PHE A 108 -14.65 1.52 5.02
N GLY A 109 -14.85 2.28 6.10
CA GLY A 109 -16.10 2.97 6.37
C GLY A 109 -16.27 4.20 5.48
N ASP A 110 -17.14 5.11 5.90
CA ASP A 110 -17.43 6.31 5.12
C ASP A 110 -16.19 7.22 4.99
N TYR A 111 -15.90 7.58 3.75
CA TYR A 111 -14.83 8.52 3.43
C TYR A 111 -15.32 9.96 3.55
N SER A 112 -14.63 10.74 4.38
CA SER A 112 -14.75 12.20 4.40
C SER A 112 -13.51 12.82 3.75
N ILE A 113 -13.61 13.12 2.45
CA ILE A 113 -12.50 13.65 1.64
C ILE A 113 -12.39 15.17 1.80
N ASN A 114 -11.17 15.71 1.68
CA ASN A 114 -10.84 17.14 1.78
C ASN A 114 -11.35 17.83 3.06
N GLN A 115 -11.49 17.08 4.16
CA GLN A 115 -11.86 17.69 5.44
C GLN A 115 -10.69 18.52 5.99
N PRO A 116 -10.97 19.68 6.60
CA PRO A 116 -9.95 20.43 7.32
C PRO A 116 -9.49 19.59 8.52
N ILE A 117 -8.26 19.09 8.46
CA ILE A 117 -7.65 18.35 9.57
C ILE A 117 -6.82 19.35 10.41
N PRO A 118 -7.13 19.54 11.71
CA PRO A 118 -6.41 20.49 12.55
C PRO A 118 -4.93 20.13 12.70
N ASN A 119 -4.03 21.09 12.55
CA ASN A 119 -2.58 20.86 12.66
C ASN A 119 -2.14 20.25 14.01
N ALA A 120 -2.92 20.47 15.07
CA ALA A 120 -2.63 19.95 16.40
C ALA A 120 -2.52 18.41 16.43
N ILE A 121 -3.19 17.69 15.54
CA ILE A 121 -3.12 16.21 15.53
C ILE A 121 -1.74 15.68 15.12
N TRP A 122 -0.93 16.50 14.44
CA TRP A 122 0.40 16.13 13.96
C TRP A 122 1.51 16.48 14.95
N GLN A 123 1.18 17.08 16.09
CA GLN A 123 2.15 17.44 17.12
C GLN A 123 2.44 16.22 18.00
N VAL A 124 3.64 15.66 17.87
CA VAL A 124 4.14 14.65 18.79
C VAL A 124 4.43 15.35 20.12
N SER A 125 3.67 15.06 21.17
CA SER A 125 3.98 15.58 22.50
C SER A 125 5.37 15.07 22.91
N PRO A 126 6.32 15.93 23.34
CA PRO A 126 7.58 15.46 23.88
C PRO A 126 7.29 14.61 25.12
N GLN A 127 7.61 13.32 25.05
CA GLN A 127 7.64 12.47 26.24
C GLN A 127 8.73 13.02 27.18
N PRO A 128 8.40 13.38 28.44
CA PRO A 128 9.43 13.75 29.40
C PRO A 128 10.37 12.56 29.61
N LEU A 129 11.68 12.84 29.65
CA LEU A 129 12.70 11.83 29.95
C LEU A 129 12.41 11.22 31.34
N PRO A 130 12.50 9.88 31.51
CA PRO A 130 12.48 9.28 32.83
C PRO A 130 13.66 9.84 33.65
N THR A 131 13.36 10.26 34.88
CA THR A 131 14.35 10.73 35.87
C THR A 131 15.02 9.55 36.56
#